data_AF-E8JNU2-F1
#
_entry.id   AF-E8JNU2-F1
#
_cell.length_a   1.000
_cell.length_b   1.000
_cell.length_c   1.000
_cell.angle_alpha   90.00
_cell.angle_beta   90.00
_cell.angle_gamma   90.00
#
_symmetry.space_group_name_H-M   'P 1'
#
loop_
_entity.id
_entity.type
_entity.pdbx_description
1 polymer ?
#
loop_
_entity_poly.entity_id
_entity_poly.type
_entity_poly.pdbx_seq_one_letter_code
_entity_poly.pdbx_strand_id
1 'polypeptide(L)'
;MDLHASEDELDALLKGVDAIIFTAGSRGKDLLQTDACGAVKLMQAAKKVGVTRFVMLSALFSLTPEKWPENLKDYYVAKFFADNYLINQSDLDYTIIQPGGLLEEAGQGCVELGDKGFTVISIEDTASVLAEVVDKSSTVKRVIAINLGDTPIEKIFD
;
A
#
# COMPACT_ATOMS: atom_id res chain seq x y z
N MET A 1 -1.89 2.73 16.18
CA MET A 1 -0.57 3.35 15.98
C MET A 1 -0.78 4.80 15.63
N ASP A 2 -0.04 5.71 16.27
CA ASP A 2 -0.07 7.13 15.94
C ASP A 2 1.11 7.45 15.02
N LEU A 3 0.85 7.90 13.79
CA LEU A 3 1.89 8.24 12.82
C LEU A 3 2.48 9.64 13.06
N HIS A 4 1.95 10.41 14.02
CA HIS A 4 2.54 11.67 14.49
C HIS A 4 3.54 11.47 15.63
N ALA A 5 3.55 10.27 16.22
CA ALA A 5 4.48 9.90 17.28
C ALA A 5 5.95 9.99 16.82
N SER A 6 6.84 10.01 17.81
CA SER A 6 8.28 9.98 17.59
C SER A 6 8.74 8.64 17.00
N GLU A 7 9.92 8.63 16.38
CA GLU A 7 10.50 7.40 15.83
C GLU A 7 10.71 6.33 16.91
N ASP A 8 11.17 6.72 18.11
CA ASP A 8 11.41 5.78 19.21
C ASP A 8 10.13 5.09 19.70
N GLU A 9 8.99 5.79 19.67
CA GLU A 9 7.69 5.22 19.98
C GLU A 9 7.23 4.23 18.90
N LEU A 10 7.46 4.55 17.62
CA LEU A 10 7.18 3.63 16.52
C LEU A 10 8.06 2.38 16.60
N ASP A 11 9.34 2.53 16.87
CA ASP A 11 10.28 1.40 17.01
C ASP A 11 9.84 0.44 18.11
N ALA A 12 9.38 0.96 19.25
CA ALA A 12 8.90 0.14 20.35
C ALA A 12 7.68 -0.72 19.96
N LEU A 13 6.79 -0.18 19.12
CA LEU A 13 5.60 -0.88 18.61
C LEU A 13 5.95 -1.96 17.57
N LEU A 14 7.09 -1.85 16.89
CA LEU A 14 7.48 -2.77 15.81
C LEU A 14 8.34 -3.95 16.29
N LYS A 15 8.72 -4.01 17.57
CA LYS A 15 9.52 -5.13 18.10
C LYS A 15 8.77 -6.45 17.98
N GLY A 16 9.39 -7.43 17.31
CA GLY A 16 8.84 -8.77 17.13
C GLY A 16 7.76 -8.88 16.04
N VAL A 17 7.58 -7.84 15.22
CA VAL A 17 6.70 -7.87 14.05
C VAL A 17 7.42 -8.53 12.88
N ASP A 18 6.77 -9.49 12.21
CA ASP A 18 7.33 -10.16 11.03
C ASP A 18 7.10 -9.39 9.73
N ALA A 19 5.96 -8.70 9.62
CA ALA A 19 5.56 -7.93 8.44
C ALA A 19 4.67 -6.74 8.81
N ILE A 20 4.77 -5.68 8.01
CA ILE A 20 3.92 -4.48 8.15
C ILE A 20 3.03 -4.35 6.93
N ILE A 21 1.73 -4.09 7.14
CA ILE A 21 0.80 -3.65 6.09
C ILE A 21 0.40 -2.22 6.39
N PHE A 22 0.80 -1.27 5.55
CA PHE A 22 0.41 0.13 5.68
C PHE A 22 -0.92 0.38 4.97
N THR A 23 -2.00 0.47 5.76
CA THR A 23 -3.36 0.79 5.30
C THR A 23 -3.89 2.12 5.83
N ALA A 24 -3.05 2.87 6.55
CA ALA A 24 -3.41 4.18 7.08
C ALA A 24 -3.57 5.21 5.95
N GLY A 25 -4.51 6.13 6.12
CA GLY A 25 -4.73 7.25 5.24
C GLY A 25 -5.59 8.31 5.91
N SER A 26 -5.33 9.58 5.62
CA SER A 26 -6.02 10.70 6.29
C SER A 26 -7.38 11.04 5.70
N ARG A 27 -7.80 10.34 4.63
CA ARG A 27 -8.97 10.71 3.81
C ARG A 27 -8.87 12.16 3.30
N GLY A 28 -7.66 12.58 2.93
CA GLY A 28 -7.36 13.93 2.42
C GLY A 28 -7.18 15.00 3.49
N LYS A 29 -7.30 14.67 4.78
CA LYS A 29 -7.23 15.67 5.86
C LYS A 29 -5.81 15.99 6.33
N ASP A 30 -4.86 15.10 6.08
CA ASP A 30 -3.50 15.16 6.60
C ASP A 30 -2.50 14.42 5.69
N LEU A 31 -2.54 14.76 4.41
CA LEU A 31 -1.78 14.07 3.35
C LEU A 31 -0.26 14.07 3.59
N LEU A 32 0.27 15.16 4.15
CA LEU A 32 1.70 15.28 4.38
C LEU A 32 2.15 14.47 5.60
N GLN A 33 1.52 14.63 6.76
CA GLN A 33 2.02 13.99 7.99
C GLN A 33 1.58 12.53 8.11
N THR A 34 0.37 12.19 7.65
CA THR A 34 -0.15 10.81 7.73
C THR A 34 0.21 10.00 6.49
N ASP A 35 -0.22 10.42 5.30
CA ASP A 35 -0.14 9.58 4.10
C ASP A 35 1.28 9.50 3.51
N ALA A 36 2.03 10.61 3.52
CA ALA A 36 3.40 10.68 3.01
C ALA A 36 4.45 10.44 4.12
N CYS A 37 4.66 11.42 4.99
CA CYS A 37 5.70 11.36 6.03
C CYS A 37 5.45 10.21 7.02
N GLY A 38 4.20 9.94 7.39
CA GLY A 38 3.85 8.85 8.29
C GLY A 38 4.21 7.48 7.72
N ALA A 39 3.94 7.27 6.43
CA ALA A 39 4.38 6.07 5.72
C ALA A 39 5.90 5.95 5.70
N VAL A 40 6.62 7.03 5.36
CA VAL A 40 8.09 7.07 5.33
C VAL A 40 8.70 6.80 6.72
N LYS A 41 8.18 7.44 7.78
CA LYS A 41 8.64 7.20 9.15
C LYS A 41 8.46 5.74 9.56
N LEU A 42 7.34 5.13 9.18
CA LEU A 42 7.12 3.72 9.47
C LEU A 42 8.10 2.82 8.72
N MET A 43 8.44 3.14 7.47
CA MET A 43 9.47 2.42 6.70
C MET A 43 10.85 2.55 7.34
N GLN A 44 11.20 3.74 7.83
CA GLN A 44 12.46 3.98 8.53
C GLN A 44 12.53 3.20 9.85
N ALA A 45 11.46 3.22 10.64
CA ALA A 45 11.35 2.46 11.88
C ALA A 45 11.44 0.94 11.61
N ALA A 46 10.73 0.44 10.59
CA ALA A 46 10.78 -0.96 10.17
C ALA A 46 12.22 -1.41 9.88
N LYS A 47 12.95 -0.62 9.08
CA LYS A 47 14.37 -0.87 8.79
C LYS A 47 15.23 -0.85 10.06
N LYS A 48 15.03 0.14 10.93
CA LYS A 48 15.80 0.31 12.18
C LYS A 48 15.64 -0.88 13.12
N VAL A 49 14.42 -1.44 13.23
CA VAL A 49 14.14 -2.59 14.10
C VAL A 49 14.29 -3.96 13.42
N GLY A 50 14.64 -3.99 12.14
CA GLY A 50 14.91 -5.22 11.39
C GLY A 50 13.70 -5.90 10.77
N VAL A 51 12.55 -5.23 10.69
CA VAL A 51 11.37 -5.72 9.95
C VAL A 51 11.59 -5.45 8.46
N THR A 52 11.67 -6.50 7.65
CA THR A 52 11.98 -6.35 6.22
C THR A 52 10.73 -6.37 5.33
N ARG A 53 9.69 -7.14 5.67
CA ARG A 53 8.49 -7.28 4.85
C ARG A 53 7.53 -6.10 5.02
N PHE A 54 7.24 -5.39 3.94
CA PHE A 54 6.38 -4.19 3.96
C PHE A 54 5.38 -4.17 2.80
N VAL A 55 4.09 -4.29 3.09
CA VAL A 55 3.02 -4.19 2.09
C VAL A 55 2.39 -2.79 2.17
N MET A 56 2.37 -2.07 1.05
CA MET A 56 1.81 -0.72 0.95
C MET A 56 0.49 -0.78 0.20
N LEU A 57 -0.60 -0.36 0.86
CA LEU A 57 -1.82 0.02 0.17
C LEU A 57 -1.60 1.39 -0.46
N SER A 58 -1.48 1.43 -1.78
CA SER A 58 -1.34 2.66 -2.55
C SER A 58 -2.58 2.97 -3.38
N ALA A 59 -2.42 3.61 -4.54
CA ALA A 59 -3.48 3.98 -5.46
C ALA A 59 -3.09 3.63 -6.88
N LEU A 60 -4.08 3.24 -7.70
CA LEU A 60 -3.89 3.03 -9.13
C LEU A 60 -3.19 4.23 -9.77
N PHE A 61 -2.07 3.98 -10.45
CA PHE A 61 -1.22 4.99 -11.11
C PHE A 61 -0.49 5.95 -10.17
N SER A 62 -0.29 5.62 -8.89
CA SER A 62 0.46 6.46 -7.95
C SER A 62 1.87 6.84 -8.45
N LEU A 63 2.47 6.04 -9.33
CA LEU A 63 3.79 6.25 -9.93
C LEU A 63 3.75 6.83 -11.37
N THR A 64 2.57 7.24 -11.85
CA THR A 64 2.35 7.69 -13.24
C THR A 64 1.63 9.05 -13.26
N PRO A 65 2.35 10.17 -13.01
CA PRO A 65 1.77 11.50 -12.84
C PRO A 65 0.83 11.98 -13.96
N GLU A 66 1.10 11.60 -15.19
CA GLU A 66 0.29 11.93 -16.37
C GLU A 66 -1.12 11.31 -16.36
N LYS A 67 -1.35 10.29 -15.52
CA LYS A 67 -2.65 9.64 -15.36
C LYS A 67 -3.44 10.16 -14.16
N TRP A 68 -2.92 11.09 -13.35
CA TRP A 68 -3.59 11.48 -12.11
C TRP A 68 -4.89 12.27 -12.34
N PRO A 69 -5.97 11.93 -11.63
CA PRO A 69 -7.19 12.73 -11.67
C PRO A 69 -6.97 14.07 -10.96
N GLU A 70 -7.33 15.18 -11.63
CA GLU A 70 -7.02 16.53 -11.16
C GLU A 70 -7.60 16.83 -9.77
N ASN A 71 -8.77 16.27 -9.44
CA ASN A 71 -9.43 16.47 -8.15
C ASN A 71 -8.79 15.69 -6.98
N LEU A 72 -7.84 14.78 -7.24
CA LEU A 72 -7.11 14.03 -6.21
C LEU A 72 -5.59 14.24 -6.31
N LYS A 73 -5.14 15.26 -7.04
CA LYS A 73 -3.73 15.49 -7.33
C LYS A 73 -2.86 15.52 -6.08
N ASP A 74 -3.27 16.22 -5.03
CA ASP A 74 -2.51 16.30 -3.77
C ASP A 74 -2.37 14.94 -3.08
N TYR A 75 -3.45 14.13 -3.11
CA TYR A 75 -3.42 12.77 -2.58
C TYR A 75 -2.43 11.91 -3.38
N TYR A 76 -2.49 11.99 -4.71
CA TYR A 76 -1.58 11.28 -5.59
C TYR A 76 -0.12 11.71 -5.41
N VAL A 77 0.15 13.00 -5.20
CA VAL A 77 1.49 13.51 -4.87
C VAL A 77 2.00 12.87 -3.57
N ALA A 78 1.17 12.81 -2.52
CA ALA A 78 1.55 12.18 -1.26
C ALA A 78 1.90 10.69 -1.45
N LYS A 79 1.05 9.94 -2.16
CA LYS A 79 1.29 8.52 -2.46
C LYS A 79 2.52 8.32 -3.35
N PHE A 80 2.72 9.17 -4.35
CA PHE A 80 3.89 9.13 -5.23
C PHE A 80 5.20 9.23 -4.44
N PHE A 81 5.30 10.18 -3.52
CA PHE A 81 6.52 10.35 -2.73
C PHE A 81 6.73 9.20 -1.74
N ALA A 82 5.67 8.72 -1.08
CA ALA A 82 5.77 7.56 -0.19
C ALA A 82 6.19 6.29 -0.95
N ASP A 83 5.59 6.02 -2.10
CA ASP A 83 5.90 4.85 -2.92
C ASP A 83 7.31 4.93 -3.51
N ASN A 84 7.74 6.10 -3.99
CA ASN A 84 9.11 6.28 -4.45
C ASN A 84 10.13 6.09 -3.33
N TYR A 85 9.82 6.54 -2.11
CA TYR A 85 10.68 6.29 -0.95
C TYR A 85 10.82 4.80 -0.66
N LEU A 86 9.68 4.09 -0.63
CA LEU A 86 9.65 2.65 -0.44
C LEU A 86 10.49 1.92 -1.48
N ILE A 87 10.37 2.30 -2.76
CA ILE A 87 11.08 1.66 -3.87
C ILE A 87 12.58 1.94 -3.84
N ASN A 88 12.96 3.20 -3.65
CA ASN A 88 14.30 3.67 -4.00
C ASN A 88 15.20 3.95 -2.78
N GLN A 89 14.64 4.04 -1.57
CA GLN A 89 15.40 4.43 -0.37
C GLN A 89 15.22 3.52 0.85
N SER A 90 14.16 2.71 0.91
CA SER A 90 13.84 1.93 2.12
C SER A 90 14.69 0.66 2.31
N ASP A 91 15.16 0.05 1.21
CA ASP A 91 15.72 -1.31 1.15
C ASP A 91 14.77 -2.47 1.56
N LEU A 92 13.53 -2.17 1.99
CA LEU A 92 12.55 -3.16 2.48
C LEU A 92 12.05 -4.12 1.40
N ASP A 93 11.73 -5.35 1.77
CA ASP A 93 11.10 -6.35 0.92
C ASP A 93 9.63 -5.98 0.68
N TYR A 94 9.43 -4.98 -0.17
CA TYR A 94 8.15 -4.33 -0.32
C TYR A 94 7.23 -5.05 -1.31
N THR A 95 5.92 -4.82 -1.17
CA THR A 95 4.94 -5.00 -2.23
C THR A 95 3.98 -3.81 -2.21
N ILE A 96 3.77 -3.15 -3.35
CA ILE A 96 2.84 -2.03 -3.45
C ILE A 96 1.59 -2.51 -4.19
N ILE A 97 0.44 -2.46 -3.52
CA ILE A 97 -0.86 -2.78 -4.10
C ILE A 97 -1.55 -1.49 -4.51
N GLN A 98 -1.94 -1.40 -5.78
CA GLN A 98 -2.55 -0.23 -6.39
C GLN A 98 -4.00 -0.56 -6.82
N PRO A 99 -4.98 -0.49 -5.90
CA PRO A 99 -6.37 -0.67 -6.26
C PRO A 99 -6.90 0.53 -7.06
N GLY A 100 -7.95 0.27 -7.85
CA GLY A 100 -8.83 1.32 -8.38
C GLY A 100 -9.64 2.02 -7.28
N GLY A 101 -10.75 2.66 -7.66
CA GLY A 101 -11.66 3.29 -6.70
C GLY A 101 -12.23 2.28 -5.70
N LEU A 102 -12.16 2.59 -4.41
CA LEU A 102 -12.62 1.70 -3.34
C LEU A 102 -14.12 1.84 -3.09
N LEU A 103 -14.82 0.71 -2.99
CA LEU A 103 -16.25 0.64 -2.70
C LEU A 103 -16.53 -0.03 -1.35
N GLU A 104 -17.52 0.50 -0.63
CA GLU A 104 -18.08 -0.09 0.61
C GLU A 104 -19.17 -1.13 0.27
N GLU A 105 -18.81 -2.09 -0.58
CA GLU A 105 -19.67 -3.20 -0.99
C GLU A 105 -19.02 -4.53 -0.59
N ALA A 106 -19.82 -5.60 -0.58
CA ALA A 106 -19.30 -6.94 -0.31
C ALA A 106 -18.30 -7.37 -1.40
N GLY A 107 -17.24 -8.05 -0.98
CA GLY A 107 -16.24 -8.61 -1.87
C GLY A 107 -16.76 -9.78 -2.69
N GLN A 108 -16.14 -10.01 -3.85
CA GLN A 108 -16.43 -11.16 -4.72
C GLN A 108 -15.42 -12.31 -4.51
N GLY A 109 -14.34 -12.07 -3.76
CA GLY A 109 -13.27 -13.05 -3.53
C GLY A 109 -12.41 -13.31 -4.77
N CYS A 110 -12.61 -12.55 -5.85
CA CYS A 110 -11.95 -12.70 -7.12
C CYS A 110 -11.43 -11.35 -7.64
N VAL A 111 -10.25 -11.37 -8.23
CA VAL A 111 -9.56 -10.18 -8.76
C VAL A 111 -8.85 -10.50 -10.08
N GLU A 112 -8.39 -9.45 -10.74
CA GLU A 112 -7.44 -9.53 -11.84
C GLU A 112 -6.30 -8.52 -11.63
N LEU A 113 -5.08 -8.93 -12.00
CA LEU A 113 -3.88 -8.07 -11.90
C LEU A 113 -3.65 -7.25 -13.18
N GLY A 114 -3.00 -6.10 -13.02
CA GLY A 114 -2.50 -5.28 -14.13
C GLY A 114 -3.30 -4.01 -14.39
N ASP A 115 -2.87 -3.27 -15.40
CA ASP A 115 -3.52 -2.03 -15.81
C ASP A 115 -4.76 -2.32 -16.67
N LYS A 116 -5.94 -1.96 -16.15
CA LYS A 116 -7.23 -2.04 -16.85
C LYS A 116 -7.87 -0.66 -17.06
N GLY A 117 -7.07 0.41 -16.94
CA GLY A 117 -7.58 1.77 -16.81
C GLY A 117 -8.22 2.01 -15.44
N PHE A 118 -8.98 3.10 -15.32
CA PHE A 118 -9.68 3.43 -14.07
C PHE A 118 -10.82 2.45 -13.81
N THR A 119 -10.65 1.63 -12.78
CA THR A 119 -11.62 0.64 -12.31
C THR A 119 -12.05 0.95 -10.88
N VAL A 120 -12.98 0.14 -10.37
CA VAL A 120 -13.38 0.12 -8.96
C VAL A 120 -13.25 -1.30 -8.41
N ILE A 121 -13.04 -1.41 -7.10
CA ILE A 121 -12.91 -2.68 -6.39
C ILE A 121 -13.44 -2.51 -4.96
N SER A 122 -13.98 -3.58 -4.37
CA SER A 122 -14.42 -3.54 -2.98
C SER A 122 -13.24 -3.36 -2.01
N ILE A 123 -13.49 -2.70 -0.88
CA ILE A 123 -12.52 -2.65 0.23
C ILE A 123 -12.21 -4.06 0.73
N GLU A 124 -13.21 -4.95 0.74
CA GLU A 124 -13.07 -6.33 1.20
C GLU A 124 -12.11 -7.16 0.33
N ASP A 125 -12.23 -7.08 -1.00
CA ASP A 125 -11.30 -7.77 -1.92
C ASP A 125 -9.91 -7.15 -1.85
N THR A 126 -9.82 -5.81 -1.72
CA THR A 126 -8.53 -5.13 -1.52
C THR A 126 -7.84 -5.60 -0.24
N ALA A 127 -8.56 -5.70 0.87
CA ALA A 127 -8.04 -6.20 2.13
C ALA A 127 -7.60 -7.67 2.03
N SER A 128 -8.37 -8.49 1.31
CA SER A 128 -8.05 -9.90 1.06
C SER A 128 -6.77 -10.03 0.23
N VAL A 129 -6.58 -9.21 -0.80
CA VAL A 129 -5.33 -9.17 -1.57
C VAL A 129 -4.14 -8.71 -0.71
N LEU A 130 -4.32 -7.67 0.12
CA LEU A 130 -3.27 -7.19 1.02
C LEU A 130 -2.81 -8.29 1.98
N ALA A 131 -3.73 -9.10 2.49
CA ALA A 131 -3.42 -10.25 3.34
C ALA A 131 -2.71 -11.36 2.55
N GLU A 132 -3.22 -11.70 1.36
CA GLU A 132 -2.66 -12.75 0.50
C GLU A 132 -1.20 -12.46 0.11
N VAL A 133 -0.83 -11.21 -0.15
CA VAL A 133 0.55 -10.91 -0.59
C VAL A 133 1.59 -10.99 0.54
N VAL A 134 1.20 -10.98 1.81
CA VAL A 134 2.15 -10.86 2.93
C VAL A 134 3.24 -11.93 2.88
N ASP A 135 2.88 -13.17 2.60
CA ASP A 135 3.80 -14.33 2.59
C ASP A 135 4.25 -14.79 1.19
N LYS A 136 3.85 -14.06 0.12
CA LYS A 136 4.16 -14.42 -1.27
C LYS A 136 5.45 -13.78 -1.75
N SER A 137 6.53 -14.56 -1.75
CA SER A 137 7.86 -14.11 -2.21
C SER A 137 7.88 -13.65 -3.68
N SER A 138 6.98 -14.19 -4.52
CA SER A 138 6.77 -13.79 -5.92
C SER A 138 6.36 -12.30 -6.08
N THR A 139 5.88 -11.68 -5.00
CA THR A 139 5.41 -10.29 -4.98
C THR A 139 6.43 -9.31 -4.43
N VAL A 140 7.59 -9.78 -3.95
CA VAL A 140 8.63 -8.94 -3.37
C VAL A 140 9.25 -8.03 -4.44
N LYS A 141 9.41 -6.75 -4.09
CA LYS A 141 9.84 -5.66 -4.97
C LYS A 141 8.92 -5.46 -6.19
N ARG A 142 7.61 -5.70 -6.04
CA ARG A 142 6.60 -5.50 -7.10
C ARG A 142 5.64 -4.38 -6.78
N VAL A 143 5.21 -3.70 -7.84
CA VAL A 143 4.07 -2.78 -7.85
C VAL A 143 2.97 -3.46 -8.66
N ILE A 144 1.80 -3.64 -8.06
CA ILE A 144 0.74 -4.50 -8.58
C ILE A 144 -0.57 -3.74 -8.58
N ALA A 145 -1.07 -3.42 -9.76
CA ALA A 145 -2.43 -2.91 -9.93
C ALA A 145 -3.44 -4.07 -9.79
N ILE A 146 -4.53 -3.82 -9.07
CA ILE A 146 -5.59 -4.81 -8.83
C ILE A 146 -6.95 -4.25 -9.23
N ASN A 147 -7.78 -5.12 -9.78
CA ASN A 147 -9.10 -4.81 -10.30
C ASN A 147 -10.07 -5.95 -9.96
N LEU A 148 -11.37 -5.67 -9.99
CA LEU A 148 -12.36 -6.73 -10.00
C LEU A 148 -12.14 -7.65 -11.22
N GLY A 149 -12.26 -8.96 -11.00
CA GLY A 149 -12.10 -9.98 -12.04
C GLY A 149 -12.54 -11.36 -11.56
N ASP A 150 -12.15 -12.40 -12.28
CA ASP A 150 -12.68 -13.76 -12.10
C ASP A 150 -11.68 -14.75 -11.46
N THR A 151 -10.46 -14.31 -11.14
CA THR A 151 -9.45 -15.21 -10.55
C THR A 151 -9.55 -15.18 -9.03
N PRO A 152 -9.73 -16.32 -8.34
CA PRO A 152 -9.76 -16.36 -6.88
C PRO A 152 -8.49 -15.76 -6.27
N ILE A 153 -8.66 -14.91 -5.24
CA ILE A 153 -7.54 -14.22 -4.59
C ILE A 153 -6.49 -15.21 -4.07
N GLU A 154 -6.94 -16.33 -3.49
CA GLU A 154 -6.07 -17.42 -2.99
C GLU A 154 -5.13 -18.04 -4.04
N LYS A 155 -5.35 -17.79 -5.34
CA LYS A 155 -4.58 -18.37 -6.46
C LYS A 155 -3.88 -17.31 -7.31
N ILE A 156 -4.01 -16.03 -6.97
CA ILE A 156 -3.59 -14.94 -7.87
C ILE A 156 -2.07 -14.72 -7.87
N PHE A 157 -1.36 -15.16 -6.83
CA PHE A 157 0.09 -14.96 -6.66
C PHE A 157 0.89 -16.26 -6.55
N ASP A 158 0.25 -17.40 -6.83
CA ASP A 158 0.88 -18.73 -6.89
C ASP A 158 1.75 -18.92 -8.14
#